data_AF-A0A2V5SEI2-F1
#
_entry.id   AF-A0A2V5SEI2-F1
#
_cell.length_a   1.000
_cell.length_b   1.000
_cell.length_c   1.000
_cell.angle_alpha   90.00
_cell.angle_beta   90.00
_cell.angle_gamma   90.00
#
_symmetry.space_group_name_H-M   'P 1'
#
loop_
_entity.id
_entity.type
_entity.pdbx_description
1 polymer ?
#
loop_
_entity_poly.entity_id
_entity_poly.type
_entity_poly.pdbx_seq_one_letter_code
_entity_poly.pdbx_strand_id
1 'polypeptide(L)'
;MTDTKLTDPTSAAFYAHPVEPNDIEKIAAEFVDGGKIDIAMGGGASQFLPATKGGERQDRRDLLLELRGNGFDIVHTRAELEAIPAWRRPKLFGAFNDAELAFANQVEERGQQPNLSDMVRRAIQLLQY
;
A
#
# COMPACT_ATOMS: atom_id res chain seq x y z
N MET A 1 7.28 -2.46 -3.03
CA MET A 1 6.73 -3.63 -2.30
C MET A 1 7.59 -3.88 -1.09
N THR A 2 6.99 -3.94 0.10
CA THR A 2 7.69 -4.07 1.39
C THR A 2 6.85 -4.92 2.35
N ASP A 3 7.50 -5.50 3.36
CA ASP A 3 6.83 -6.16 4.50
C ASP A 3 6.51 -5.15 5.62
N THR A 4 7.21 -4.02 5.63
CA THR A 4 6.99 -2.95 6.60
C THR A 4 5.90 -1.97 6.15
N LYS A 5 5.75 -0.85 6.84
CA LYS A 5 4.83 0.23 6.44
C LYS A 5 5.27 0.84 5.11
N LEU A 6 4.33 1.14 4.22
CA LEU A 6 4.63 1.79 2.93
C LEU A 6 5.29 3.16 3.10
N THR A 7 5.03 3.85 4.21
CA THR A 7 5.63 5.14 4.56
C THR A 7 6.99 5.03 5.26
N ASP A 8 7.51 3.81 5.44
CA ASP A 8 8.85 3.61 5.99
C ASP A 8 9.89 4.34 5.14
N PRO A 9 10.95 4.94 5.72
CA PRO A 9 11.97 5.69 5.00
C PRO A 9 12.53 4.93 3.79
N THR A 10 12.68 3.61 3.92
CA THR A 10 13.17 2.74 2.85
C THR A 10 12.27 2.75 1.62
N SER A 11 10.95 2.72 1.83
CA SER A 11 9.96 2.74 0.76
C SER A 11 9.70 4.17 0.28
N ALA A 12 9.60 5.12 1.22
CA ALA A 12 9.39 6.53 0.97
C ALA A 12 10.43 7.14 0.03
N ALA A 13 11.69 6.72 0.13
CA ALA A 13 12.78 7.18 -0.75
C ALA A 13 12.51 7.00 -2.25
N PHE A 14 11.61 6.09 -2.64
CA PHE A 14 11.27 5.85 -4.04
C PHE A 14 10.20 6.81 -4.60
N TYR A 15 9.39 7.43 -3.74
CA TYR A 15 8.23 8.22 -4.19
C TYR A 15 8.07 9.58 -3.52
N ALA A 16 8.60 9.77 -2.32
CA ALA A 16 8.48 11.00 -1.54
C ALA A 16 9.85 11.67 -1.40
N HIS A 17 9.85 13.00 -1.41
CA HIS A 17 10.99 13.83 -1.06
C HIS A 17 10.59 14.76 0.10
N PRO A 18 10.29 14.20 1.29
CA PRO A 18 9.88 15.02 2.41
C PRO A 18 11.08 15.84 2.92
N VAL A 19 10.81 17.08 3.31
CA VAL A 19 11.80 17.90 4.03
C VAL A 19 12.19 17.23 5.36
N GLU A 20 11.24 16.53 5.99
CA GLU A 20 11.44 15.78 7.22
C GLU A 20 11.06 14.30 7.02
N PRO A 21 12.00 13.36 7.13
CA PRO A 21 11.73 11.93 6.89
C PRO A 21 10.83 11.27 7.95
N ASN A 22 10.57 11.94 9.07
CA ASN A 22 9.64 11.48 10.10
C ASN A 22 8.20 11.98 9.89
N ASP A 23 7.95 12.82 8.88
CA ASP A 23 6.61 13.34 8.59
C ASP A 23 5.83 12.34 7.72
N ILE A 24 5.30 11.31 8.38
CA ILE A 24 4.61 10.20 7.72
C ILE A 24 3.33 10.67 6.99
N GLU A 25 2.63 11.66 7.54
CA GLU A 25 1.41 12.21 6.94
C GLU A 25 1.71 12.85 5.58
N LYS A 26 2.81 13.63 5.49
CA LYS A 26 3.29 14.19 4.22
C LYS A 26 3.79 13.12 3.26
N ILE A 27 4.57 12.13 3.74
CA ILE A 27 5.07 11.04 2.89
C ILE A 27 3.90 10.32 2.22
N ALA A 28 2.88 9.95 2.99
CA ALA A 28 1.69 9.30 2.46
C ALA A 28 0.90 10.23 1.51
N ALA A 29 0.83 11.54 1.79
CA ALA A 29 0.20 12.48 0.86
C ALA A 29 0.98 12.61 -0.46
N GLU A 30 2.31 12.68 -0.40
CA GLU A 30 3.19 12.69 -1.58
C GLU A 30 3.12 11.39 -2.38
N PHE A 31 2.85 10.26 -1.73
CA PHE A 31 2.60 9.01 -2.45
C PHE A 31 1.40 9.15 -3.41
N VAL A 32 0.30 9.74 -2.92
CA VAL A 32 -0.93 9.93 -3.71
C VAL A 32 -0.76 11.04 -4.74
N ASP A 33 -0.19 12.17 -4.34
CA ASP A 33 0.01 13.35 -5.19
C ASP A 33 1.05 13.09 -6.29
N GLY A 34 2.16 12.44 -5.91
CA GLY A 34 3.27 12.13 -6.79
C GLY A 34 2.86 11.19 -7.92
N GLY A 35 1.95 10.24 -7.68
CA GLY A 35 1.31 9.40 -8.72
C GLY A 35 2.26 8.60 -9.63
N LYS A 36 3.56 8.56 -9.28
CA LYS A 36 4.66 7.95 -10.06
C LYS A 36 4.81 6.45 -9.84
N ILE A 37 4.15 5.90 -8.82
CA ILE A 37 4.19 4.46 -8.55
C ILE A 37 2.96 3.80 -9.18
N ASP A 38 3.22 2.85 -10.08
CA ASP A 38 2.16 2.00 -10.62
C ASP A 38 1.73 0.94 -9.61
N ILE A 39 2.67 0.28 -8.92
CA ILE A 39 2.36 -0.81 -7.98
C ILE A 39 3.04 -0.57 -6.64
N ALA A 40 2.24 -0.37 -5.60
CA ALA A 40 2.68 -0.33 -4.20
C ALA A 40 1.95 -1.41 -3.41
N MET A 41 2.67 -2.15 -2.58
CA MET A 41 2.11 -3.20 -1.74
C MET A 41 2.92 -3.26 -0.45
N GLY A 42 2.23 -3.28 0.69
CA GLY A 42 2.84 -3.43 2.01
C GLY A 42 1.83 -3.26 3.14
N GLY A 43 2.33 -2.91 4.32
CA GLY A 43 1.52 -2.52 5.46
C GLY A 43 1.31 -1.01 5.56
N GLY A 44 0.60 -0.59 6.61
CA GLY A 44 0.48 0.79 7.03
C GLY A 44 -0.82 1.44 6.58
N ALA A 45 -1.91 0.68 6.37
CA ALA A 45 -3.21 1.22 5.99
C ALA A 45 -3.66 2.35 6.96
N SER A 46 -3.28 2.19 8.23
CA SER A 46 -3.11 3.22 9.28
C SER A 46 -3.03 4.66 8.78
N GLN A 47 -1.97 4.85 8.02
CA GLN A 47 -1.38 6.15 7.74
C GLN A 47 -1.99 6.80 6.50
N PHE A 48 -2.82 6.05 5.78
CA PHE A 48 -3.58 6.52 4.63
C PHE A 48 -5.03 6.85 4.98
N LEU A 49 -5.48 6.48 6.19
CA LEU A 49 -6.84 6.71 6.67
C LEU A 49 -6.90 7.86 7.69
N PRO A 50 -8.00 8.64 7.71
CA PRO A 50 -8.21 9.64 8.74
C PRO A 50 -8.57 8.99 10.07
N ALA A 51 -8.28 9.68 11.19
CA ALA A 51 -8.66 9.23 12.53
C ALA A 51 -10.16 8.92 12.68
N THR A 52 -11.02 9.56 11.87
CA THR A 52 -12.46 9.28 11.82
C THR A 52 -12.81 7.89 11.25
N LYS A 53 -11.89 7.27 10.51
CA LYS A 53 -12.03 5.92 9.95
C LYS A 53 -11.11 4.89 10.63
N GLY A 54 -10.54 5.25 11.78
CA GLY A 54 -9.61 4.38 12.52
C GLY A 54 -8.15 4.51 12.10
N GLY A 55 -7.81 5.51 11.29
CA GLY A 55 -6.43 5.77 10.88
C GLY A 55 -5.65 6.71 11.80
N GLU A 56 -4.41 7.00 11.41
CA GLU A 56 -3.49 7.87 12.15
C GLU A 56 -3.46 9.32 11.62
N ARG A 57 -4.13 9.61 10.49
CA ARG A 57 -4.08 10.96 9.89
C ARG A 57 -4.92 11.98 10.65
N GLN A 58 -4.32 13.12 10.96
CA GLN A 58 -4.93 14.28 11.61
C GLN A 58 -5.56 15.25 10.60
N ASP A 59 -5.10 15.24 9.35
CA ASP A 59 -5.60 16.10 8.26
C ASP A 59 -7.01 15.73 7.74
N ARG A 60 -7.63 14.68 8.26
CA ARG A 60 -8.95 14.16 7.88
C ARG A 60 -9.10 13.76 6.41
N ARG A 61 -8.00 13.61 5.66
CA ARG A 61 -8.05 13.11 4.28
C ARG A 61 -8.09 11.60 4.24
N ASP A 62 -8.82 11.07 3.27
CA ASP A 62 -8.87 9.65 2.96
C ASP A 62 -8.06 9.39 1.70
N LEU A 63 -6.78 9.09 1.89
CA LEU A 63 -5.85 8.88 0.79
C LEU A 63 -6.17 7.62 -0.01
N LEU A 64 -6.75 6.60 0.61
CA LEU A 64 -7.23 5.42 -0.10
C LEU A 64 -8.34 5.81 -1.07
N LEU A 65 -9.28 6.64 -0.63
CA LEU A 65 -10.34 7.12 -1.52
C LEU A 65 -9.77 7.95 -2.68
N GLU A 66 -8.78 8.80 -2.42
CA GLU A 66 -8.10 9.59 -3.45
C GLU A 66 -7.35 8.70 -4.46
N LEU A 67 -6.61 7.69 -3.99
CA LEU A 67 -5.96 6.69 -4.84
C LEU A 67 -6.97 5.97 -5.73
N ARG A 68 -8.10 5.54 -5.17
CA ARG A 68 -9.18 4.93 -5.95
C ARG A 68 -9.72 5.89 -7.01
N GLY A 69 -9.88 7.17 -6.67
CA GLY A 69 -10.26 8.23 -7.62
C GLY A 69 -9.23 8.42 -8.75
N ASN A 70 -7.94 8.23 -8.46
CA ASN A 70 -6.85 8.25 -9.43
C ASN A 70 -6.73 6.97 -10.27
N GLY A 71 -7.66 6.03 -10.13
CA GLY A 71 -7.67 4.77 -10.89
C GLY A 71 -6.77 3.68 -10.31
N PHE A 72 -6.40 3.78 -9.03
CA PHE A 72 -5.73 2.69 -8.33
C PHE A 72 -6.73 1.63 -7.85
N ASP A 73 -6.42 0.37 -8.13
CA ASP A 73 -7.09 -0.79 -7.55
C ASP A 73 -6.52 -1.01 -6.13
N ILE A 74 -7.39 -0.89 -5.12
CA ILE A 74 -7.02 -1.04 -3.72
C ILE A 74 -7.33 -2.46 -3.27
N VAL A 75 -6.33 -3.14 -2.74
CA VAL A 75 -6.45 -4.51 -2.24
C VAL A 75 -6.03 -4.58 -0.78
N HIS A 76 -6.87 -5.20 0.05
CA HIS A 76 -6.59 -5.39 1.48
C HIS A 76 -6.29 -6.85 1.81
N THR A 77 -6.59 -7.76 0.89
CA THR A 77 -6.37 -9.19 1.10
C THR A 77 -5.66 -9.83 -0.09
N ARG A 78 -5.06 -10.98 0.16
CA ARG A 78 -4.50 -11.89 -0.85
C ARG A 78 -5.55 -12.23 -1.92
N ALA A 79 -6.77 -12.53 -1.50
CA ALA A 79 -7.85 -12.90 -2.41
C ALA A 79 -8.18 -11.76 -3.39
N GLU A 80 -8.20 -10.51 -2.91
CA GLU A 80 -8.38 -9.34 -3.77
C GLU A 80 -7.21 -9.16 -4.72
N LEU A 81 -5.96 -9.33 -4.25
CA LEU A 81 -4.76 -9.27 -5.09
C LEU A 81 -4.80 -10.35 -6.21
N GLU A 82 -5.26 -11.56 -5.89
CA GLU A 82 -5.40 -12.66 -6.86
C GLU A 82 -6.56 -12.42 -7.85
N ALA A 83 -7.61 -11.70 -7.44
CA ALA A 83 -8.74 -11.34 -8.29
C ALA A 83 -8.40 -10.28 -9.35
N ILE A 84 -7.30 -9.52 -9.19
CA ILE A 84 -6.88 -8.51 -10.17
C ILE A 84 -6.52 -9.20 -11.51
N PRO A 85 -7.13 -8.77 -12.64
CA PRO A 85 -6.84 -9.33 -13.95
C PRO A 85 -5.41 -8.97 -14.40
N ALA A 86 -4.58 -9.99 -14.63
CA ALA A 86 -3.17 -9.83 -15.01
C ALA A 86 -2.93 -9.26 -16.42
N TRP A 87 -3.96 -9.20 -17.26
CA TRP A 87 -3.86 -8.68 -18.64
C TRP A 87 -3.97 -7.16 -18.73
N ARG A 88 -4.24 -6.48 -17.61
CA ARG A 88 -4.24 -5.02 -17.52
C ARG A 88 -2.96 -4.60 -16.80
N ARG A 89 -2.45 -3.40 -17.10
CA ARG A 89 -1.46 -2.68 -16.28
C ARG A 89 -2.18 -1.71 -15.32
N PRO A 90 -3.00 -2.17 -14.34
CA PRO A 90 -3.65 -1.26 -13.42
C PRO A 90 -2.61 -0.68 -12.46
N LYS A 91 -2.88 0.53 -12.00
CA LYS A 91 -2.19 1.01 -10.81
C LYS A 91 -2.77 0.24 -9.61
N LEU A 92 -1.92 -0.36 -8.78
CA LEU A 92 -2.34 -1.21 -7.68
C LEU A 92 -1.77 -0.70 -6.36
N PHE A 93 -2.64 -0.60 -5.36
CA PHE A 93 -2.28 -0.25 -4.00
C PHE A 93 -2.73 -1.35 -3.03
N GLY A 94 -1.76 -2.14 -2.55
CA GLY A 94 -2.00 -3.18 -1.56
C GLY A 94 -1.68 -2.72 -0.16
N ALA A 95 -2.68 -2.70 0.72
CA ALA A 95 -2.55 -2.37 2.12
C ALA A 95 -3.19 -3.47 2.96
N PHE A 96 -2.38 -4.47 3.33
CA PHE A 96 -2.89 -5.71 3.92
C PHE A 96 -2.99 -5.69 5.44
N ASN A 97 -2.34 -4.71 6.08
CA ASN A 97 -2.42 -4.53 7.53
C ASN A 97 -2.44 -3.03 7.87
N ASP A 98 -3.01 -2.73 9.03
CA ASP A 98 -3.14 -1.40 9.60
C ASP A 98 -1.77 -0.81 9.98
N ALA A 99 -0.92 -1.68 10.54
CA ALA A 99 0.48 -1.41 10.88
C ALA A 99 1.42 -2.17 9.91
N GLU A 100 2.43 -2.86 10.42
CA GLU A 100 3.33 -3.67 9.57
C GLU A 100 2.66 -4.99 9.18
N LEU A 101 3.18 -5.64 8.13
CA LEU A 101 2.68 -6.97 7.75
C LEU A 101 2.94 -7.96 8.89
N ALA A 102 2.00 -8.87 9.09
CA ALA A 102 2.12 -9.90 10.10
C ALA A 102 3.29 -10.83 9.73
N PHE A 103 4.20 -11.06 10.68
CA PHE A 103 5.26 -12.04 10.52
C PHE A 103 4.68 -13.43 10.22
N ALA A 104 5.40 -14.22 9.43
CA ALA A 104 4.98 -15.53 8.91
C ALA A 104 4.51 -16.58 9.96
N ASN A 105 4.71 -16.32 11.26
CA ASN A 105 4.24 -17.16 12.36
C ASN A 105 2.79 -16.89 12.80
N GLN A 106 2.15 -15.82 12.33
CA GLN A 106 0.75 -15.52 12.64
C GLN A 106 -0.18 -16.27 11.69
N VAL A 107 -0.55 -17.49 12.06
CA VAL A 107 -1.28 -18.46 11.22
C VAL A 107 -2.65 -17.96 10.74
N GLU A 108 -3.37 -17.19 11.57
CA GLU A 108 -4.69 -16.63 11.21
C GLU A 108 -4.60 -15.56 10.10
N GLU A 109 -3.51 -14.79 10.08
CA GLU A 109 -3.31 -13.74 9.08
C GLU A 109 -2.71 -14.29 7.78
N ARG A 110 -2.11 -15.49 7.77
CA ARG A 110 -1.57 -16.12 6.53
C ARG A 110 -2.64 -16.42 5.47
N GLY A 111 -3.90 -16.58 5.87
CA GLY A 111 -5.00 -16.82 4.93
C GLY A 111 -5.46 -15.55 4.21
N GLN A 112 -5.36 -14.39 4.87
CA GLN A 112 -5.86 -13.12 4.37
C GLN A 112 -4.73 -12.23 3.82
N GLN A 113 -3.52 -12.35 4.35
CA GLN A 113 -2.36 -11.57 3.95
C GLN A 113 -1.47 -12.36 2.95
N PRO A 114 -1.09 -11.79 1.80
CA PRO A 114 -0.14 -12.42 0.90
C PRO A 114 1.28 -12.40 1.51
N ASN A 115 2.09 -13.42 1.21
CA ASN A 115 3.51 -13.36 1.57
C ASN A 115 4.27 -12.45 0.61
N LEU A 116 5.46 -11.99 0.99
CA LEU A 116 6.34 -11.21 0.12
C LEU A 116 6.56 -11.87 -1.25
N SER A 117 6.77 -13.19 -1.28
CA SER A 117 6.92 -13.96 -2.53
C SER A 117 5.66 -13.93 -3.41
N ASP A 118 4.46 -13.97 -2.81
CA ASP A 118 3.20 -13.86 -3.54
C ASP A 118 3.04 -12.45 -4.13
N MET A 119 3.34 -11.41 -3.33
CA MET A 119 3.32 -10.01 -3.79
C MET A 119 4.28 -9.78 -4.95
N VAL A 120 5.53 -10.23 -4.83
CA VAL A 120 6.56 -10.09 -5.89
C VAL A 120 6.10 -10.82 -7.15
N ARG A 121 5.60 -12.05 -7.03
CA ARG A 121 5.12 -12.83 -8.17
C ARG A 121 3.97 -12.11 -8.89
N ARG A 122 3.01 -11.57 -8.15
CA ARG A 122 1.87 -10.84 -8.72
C ARG A 122 2.31 -9.52 -9.35
N ALA A 123 3.23 -8.78 -8.72
CA ALA A 123 3.80 -7.57 -9.30
C ALA A 123 4.47 -7.85 -10.66
N ILE A 124 5.28 -8.91 -10.75
CA ILE A 124 5.91 -9.32 -12.01
C ILE A 124 4.85 -9.67 -13.05
N GLN A 125 3.83 -10.43 -12.69
CA GLN A 125 2.74 -10.78 -13.62
C GLN A 125 2.00 -9.55 -14.17
N LEU A 126 1.76 -8.54 -13.33
CA LEU A 126 1.08 -7.30 -13.71
C LEU A 126 1.96 -6.35 -14.55
N LEU A 127 3.29 -6.46 -14.44
CA LEU A 127 4.26 -5.63 -15.18
C LEU A 127 4.76 -6.27 -16.48
N GLN A 128 4.59 -7.59 -16.64
CA GLN A 128 5.08 -8.33 -17.81
C GLN A 128 4.26 -8.11 -19.09
N TYR A 129 3.01 -7.68 -18.95
CA TYR A 129 2.13 -7.33 -20.08
C TYR A 129 2.07 -5.82 -20.22
#